data_AF-A0A0C3L602-F1
#
_entry.id   AF-A0A0C3L602-F1
#
_cell.length_a   1.000
_cell.length_b   1.000
_cell.length_c   1.000
_cell.angle_alpha   90.00
_cell.angle_beta   90.00
_cell.angle_gamma   90.00
#
_symmetry.space_group_name_H-M   'P 1'
#
loop_
_entity.id
_entity.type
_entity.pdbx_description
1 polymer ?
#
loop_
_entity_poly.entity_id
_entity_poly.type
_entity_poly.pdbx_seq_one_letter_code
_entity_poly.pdbx_strand_id
1 'polypeptide(L)'
;MSNSDAPQWKAWDSSRYETIKDEIIELRYYKKREADSVGRRIARGGDPRATGERITMSSVDRRYEELERSELGKKLIAEVIAEEEAIEASNEKLLRGSCSIMEAGDSNKEKSA
;
A
#
# COMPACT_ATOMS: atom_id res chain seq x y z
N MET A 1 21.43 -19.02 30.38
CA MET A 1 22.05 -18.14 29.37
C MET A 1 20.95 -17.72 28.42
N SER A 2 20.74 -16.41 28.28
CA SER A 2 19.57 -15.80 27.64
C SER A 2 19.42 -16.18 26.17
N ASN A 3 18.26 -16.72 25.80
CA ASN A 3 17.77 -16.74 24.41
C ASN A 3 17.45 -15.31 24.02
N SER A 4 18.42 -14.62 23.42
CA SER A 4 18.16 -13.38 22.70
C SER A 4 17.67 -13.76 21.30
N ASP A 5 16.39 -14.09 21.17
CA ASP A 5 15.70 -14.15 19.88
C ASP A 5 15.59 -12.73 19.33
N ALA A 6 16.72 -12.21 18.87
CA ALA A 6 16.75 -10.98 18.11
C ALA A 6 15.89 -11.20 16.86
N PRO A 7 14.94 -10.29 16.56
CA PRO A 7 14.10 -10.42 15.38
C PRO A 7 14.97 -10.57 14.13
N GLN A 8 14.95 -11.76 13.51
CA GLN A 8 15.76 -12.03 12.33
C GLN A 8 15.12 -11.33 11.13
N TRP A 9 15.85 -10.36 10.56
CA TRP A 9 15.42 -9.72 9.34
C TRP A 9 15.63 -10.67 8.16
N LYS A 10 14.57 -10.92 7.40
CA LYS A 10 14.60 -11.78 6.22
C LYS A 10 14.95 -10.95 4.98
N ALA A 11 15.60 -11.58 4.01
CA ALA A 11 15.75 -11.02 2.67
C ALA A 11 14.44 -11.14 1.90
N TRP A 12 14.26 -10.28 0.90
CA TRP A 12 13.18 -10.39 -0.07
C TRP A 12 13.20 -11.75 -0.77
N ASP A 13 12.04 -12.39 -0.84
CA ASP A 13 11.85 -13.69 -1.47
C ASP A 13 10.78 -13.57 -2.55
N SER A 14 11.19 -13.57 -3.81
CA SER A 14 10.29 -13.47 -4.96
C SER A 14 9.44 -14.73 -5.18
N SER A 15 9.83 -15.87 -4.60
CA SER A 15 9.18 -17.16 -4.88
C SER A 15 7.79 -17.31 -4.25
N ARG A 16 7.42 -16.44 -3.30
CA ARG A 16 6.11 -16.44 -2.65
C ARG A 16 4.99 -15.81 -3.47
N TYR A 17 5.33 -15.11 -4.55
CA TYR A 17 4.37 -14.37 -5.36
C TYR A 17 3.94 -15.19 -6.56
N GLU A 18 2.62 -15.28 -6.77
CA GLU A 18 2.04 -15.94 -7.94
C GLU A 18 2.36 -15.17 -9.22
N THR A 19 2.37 -13.84 -9.15
CA THR A 19 2.71 -12.98 -10.29
C THR A 19 3.73 -11.90 -9.92
N ILE A 20 4.47 -11.42 -10.93
CA ILE A 20 5.37 -10.26 -10.79
C ILE A 20 4.57 -9.00 -10.36
N LYS A 21 3.30 -8.90 -10.75
CA LYS A 21 2.44 -7.78 -10.38
C LYS A 21 2.12 -7.81 -8.88
N ASP A 22 1.85 -8.98 -8.32
CA ASP A 22 1.65 -9.17 -6.87
C ASP A 22 2.93 -8.86 -6.09
N GLU A 23 4.08 -9.29 -6.60
CA GLU A 23 5.40 -8.93 -6.05
C GLU A 23 5.59 -7.41 -6.01
N ILE A 24 5.27 -6.70 -7.11
CA ILE A 24 5.40 -5.24 -7.22
C ILE A 24 4.50 -4.53 -6.21
N ILE A 25 3.26 -4.99 -6.01
CA ILE A 25 2.33 -4.41 -5.03
C ILE A 25 2.93 -4.48 -3.62
N GLU A 26 3.50 -5.62 -3.23
CA GLU A 26 4.10 -5.79 -1.91
C GLU A 26 5.41 -4.99 -1.77
N LEU A 27 6.27 -4.96 -2.80
CA LEU A 27 7.47 -4.11 -2.81
C LEU A 27 7.11 -2.64 -2.57
N ARG A 28 6.08 -2.15 -3.28
CA ARG A 28 5.61 -0.77 -3.15
C ARG A 28 5.02 -0.47 -1.78
N TYR A 29 4.35 -1.44 -1.17
CA TYR A 29 3.91 -1.32 0.22
C TYR A 29 5.09 -1.08 1.18
N TYR A 30 6.16 -1.87 1.08
CA TYR A 30 7.35 -1.68 1.93
C TYR A 30 8.04 -0.33 1.70
N LYS A 31 8.16 0.12 0.43
CA LYS A 31 8.75 1.44 0.13
C LYS A 31 7.89 2.61 0.60
N LYS A 32 6.57 2.54 0.42
CA LYS A 32 5.63 3.56 0.96
C LYS A 32 5.65 3.60 2.48
N ARG A 33 5.81 2.46 3.17
CA ARG A 33 5.90 2.40 4.64
C ARG A 33 7.12 3.13 5.19
N GLU A 34 8.27 3.05 4.53
CA GLU A 34 9.47 3.77 4.95
C GLU A 34 9.30 5.29 4.75
N ALA A 35 8.68 5.69 3.63
CA ALA A 35 8.42 7.09 3.32
C ALA A 35 7.30 7.72 4.18
N ASP A 36 6.28 6.94 4.57
CA ASP A 36 5.10 7.42 5.29
C ASP A 36 5.10 6.93 6.74
N SER A 37 5.75 7.71 7.62
CA SER A 37 5.75 7.51 9.08
C SER A 37 4.36 7.53 9.72
N VAL A 38 3.33 7.96 8.97
CA VAL A 38 1.92 8.05 9.36
C VAL A 38 1.16 6.74 9.09
N GLY A 39 1.74 5.80 8.33
CA GLY A 39 1.18 4.46 8.15
C GLY A 39 -0.10 4.41 7.30
N ARG A 40 -0.28 5.33 6.34
CA ARG A 40 -1.44 5.31 5.45
C ARG A 40 -1.45 4.01 4.65
N ARG A 41 -2.54 3.27 4.85
CA ARG A 41 -2.72 1.89 4.41
C ARG A 41 -2.98 1.90 2.90
N ILE A 42 -2.20 1.14 2.12
CA ILE A 42 -2.56 0.87 0.73
C ILE A 42 -3.87 0.08 0.76
N ALA A 43 -4.93 0.62 0.18
CA ALA A 43 -6.29 0.07 0.22
C ALA A 43 -6.47 -1.07 -0.80
N ARG A 44 -5.54 -2.03 -0.86
CA ARG A 44 -5.69 -3.29 -1.60
C ARG A 44 -5.78 -4.45 -0.63
N GLY A 45 -6.81 -5.27 -0.81
CA GLY A 45 -7.11 -6.41 0.05
C GLY A 45 -5.92 -7.37 0.14
N GLY A 46 -5.58 -7.73 1.37
CA GLY A 46 -4.38 -8.49 1.75
C GLY A 46 -3.41 -7.57 2.49
N ASP A 47 -3.55 -7.46 3.81
CA ASP A 47 -2.63 -6.67 4.65
C ASP A 47 -1.34 -7.49 4.89
N PRO A 48 -0.17 -7.11 4.35
CA PRO A 48 1.08 -7.80 4.64
C PRO A 48 1.48 -7.70 6.12
N ARG A 49 0.82 -6.84 6.93
CA ARG A 49 0.97 -6.83 8.40
C ARG A 49 0.50 -8.12 9.05
N ALA A 50 -0.38 -8.90 8.42
CA ALA A 50 -0.85 -10.15 8.98
C ALA A 50 0.30 -11.17 9.19
N THR A 51 1.38 -11.06 8.41
CA THR A 51 2.50 -12.01 8.48
C THR A 51 3.59 -11.60 9.48
N GLY A 52 3.59 -10.36 9.97
CA GLY A 52 4.57 -9.88 10.96
C GLY A 52 6.03 -9.95 10.50
N GLU A 53 6.28 -10.14 9.20
CA GLU A 53 7.63 -10.36 8.69
C GLU A 53 8.46 -9.07 8.67
N ARG A 54 9.65 -9.15 9.27
CA ARG A 54 10.68 -8.10 9.20
C ARG A 54 11.56 -8.36 7.99
N ILE A 55 11.29 -7.67 6.90
CA ILE A 55 12.09 -7.75 5.67
C ILE A 55 13.09 -6.60 5.60
N THR A 56 14.33 -6.86 5.17
CA THR A 56 15.35 -5.82 5.02
C THR A 56 15.02 -4.89 3.85
N MET A 57 14.94 -3.58 4.10
CA MET A 57 14.68 -2.59 3.05
C MET A 57 15.74 -2.61 1.94
N SER A 58 17.00 -2.91 2.26
CA SER A 58 18.05 -3.04 1.24
C SER A 58 17.77 -4.15 0.22
N SER A 59 17.11 -5.24 0.63
CA SER A 59 16.71 -6.31 -0.29
C SER A 59 15.47 -5.95 -1.11
N VAL A 60 14.53 -5.19 -0.51
CA VAL A 60 13.37 -4.59 -1.20
C VAL A 60 13.85 -3.64 -2.30
N ASP A 61 14.75 -2.71 -1.96
CA ASP A 61 15.27 -1.72 -2.90
C ASP A 61 16.00 -2.36 -4.06
N ARG A 62 16.91 -3.30 -3.77
CA ARG A 62 17.64 -4.04 -4.81
C ARG A 62 16.68 -4.72 -5.78
N ARG A 63 15.66 -5.41 -5.25
CA ARG A 63 14.68 -6.10 -6.09
C ARG A 63 13.84 -5.14 -6.93
N TYR A 64 13.43 -4.02 -6.34
CA TYR A 64 12.69 -3.00 -7.07
C TYR A 64 13.52 -2.41 -8.22
N GLU A 65 14.79 -2.09 -7.97
CA GLU A 65 15.71 -1.62 -9.02
C GLU A 65 15.94 -2.65 -10.12
N GLU A 66 16.01 -3.95 -9.79
CA GLU A 66 16.09 -5.01 -10.80
C GLU A 66 14.87 -4.99 -11.73
N LEU A 67 13.66 -4.82 -11.18
CA LEU A 67 12.44 -4.72 -11.97
C LEU A 67 12.43 -3.45 -12.83
N GLU A 68 12.87 -2.31 -12.29
CA GLU A 68 13.02 -1.05 -13.03
C GLU A 68 14.04 -1.13 -14.17
N ARG A 69 15.02 -2.05 -14.12
CA ARG A 69 15.97 -2.26 -15.22
C ARG A 69 15.36 -3.07 -16.37
N SER A 70 14.22 -3.74 -16.16
CA SER A 70 13.54 -4.55 -17.18
C SER A 70 12.36 -3.80 -17.81
N GLU A 71 12.15 -3.93 -19.12
CA GLU A 71 11.02 -3.28 -19.81
C GLU A 71 9.66 -3.77 -19.29
N LEU A 72 9.54 -5.08 -19.04
CA LEU A 72 8.33 -5.65 -18.44
C LEU A 72 8.09 -5.12 -17.03
N GLY A 73 9.12 -5.07 -16.19
CA GLY A 73 9.01 -4.57 -14.82
C GLY A 73 8.64 -3.10 -14.77
N LYS A 74 9.27 -2.23 -15.59
CA LYS A 74 8.88 -0.81 -15.70
C LYS A 74 7.40 -0.64 -16.05
N LYS A 75 6.91 -1.41 -17.03
CA LYS A 75 5.50 -1.34 -17.46
C LYS A 75 4.56 -1.74 -16.33
N LEU A 76 4.83 -2.85 -15.64
CA LEU A 76 4.00 -3.33 -14.54
C LEU A 76 4.05 -2.40 -13.32
N ILE A 77 5.22 -1.80 -13.03
CA ILE A 77 5.35 -0.78 -11.98
C ILE A 77 4.44 0.42 -12.28
N ALA A 78 4.50 0.95 -13.51
CA ALA A 78 3.66 2.07 -13.93
C ALA A 78 2.16 1.73 -13.85
N GLU A 79 1.79 0.51 -14.26
CA GLU A 79 0.42 0.01 -14.18
C GLU A 79 -0.07 -0.05 -12.71
N VAL A 80 0.73 -0.63 -11.81
CA VAL A 80 0.38 -0.69 -10.37
C VAL A 80 0.26 0.72 -9.77
N ILE A 81 1.13 1.66 -10.16
CA ILE A 81 1.04 3.08 -9.74
C ILE A 81 -0.28 3.70 -10.19
N ALA A 82 -0.61 3.61 -11.47
CA ALA A 82 -1.84 4.17 -12.01
C ALA A 82 -3.09 3.56 -11.35
N GLU A 83 -3.07 2.26 -11.07
CA GLU A 83 -4.19 1.61 -10.38
C GLU A 83 -4.33 2.05 -8.92
N GLU A 84 -3.22 2.24 -8.20
CA GLU A 84 -3.26 2.77 -6.83
C GLU A 84 -3.81 4.18 -6.79
N GLU A 85 -3.36 5.07 -7.68
CA GLU A 85 -3.85 6.44 -7.79
C GLU A 85 -5.34 6.49 -8.15
N ALA A 86 -5.81 5.58 -9.03
CA ALA A 86 -7.22 5.47 -9.37
C ALA A 86 -8.07 5.03 -8.16
N ILE A 87 -7.56 4.12 -7.33
CA ILE A 87 -8.23 3.70 -6.08
C ILE A 87 -8.25 4.85 -5.07
N GLU A 88 -7.12 5.54 -4.86
CA GLU A 88 -7.02 6.68 -3.96
C GLU A 88 -7.99 7.81 -4.38
N ALA A 89 -8.01 8.18 -5.66
CA ALA A 89 -8.95 9.17 -6.20
C ALA A 89 -10.42 8.75 -6.10
N SER A 90 -10.72 7.45 -6.25
CA SER A 90 -12.07 6.91 -6.06
C SER A 90 -12.50 6.99 -4.60
N ASN A 91 -11.61 6.64 -3.66
CA ASN A 91 -11.87 6.73 -2.23
C ASN A 91 -12.09 8.18 -1.78
N GLU A 92 -11.32 9.13 -2.30
CA GLU A 92 -11.52 10.56 -2.04
C GLU A 92 -12.89 11.06 -2.53
N LYS A 93 -13.34 10.61 -3.71
CA LYS A 93 -14.67 10.94 -4.22
C LYS A 93 -15.78 10.37 -3.33
N LEU A 94 -15.64 9.13 -2.85
CA LEU A 94 -16.59 8.52 -1.92
C LEU A 94 -16.65 9.27 -0.59
N LEU A 95 -15.50 9.62 -0.02
CA LEU A 95 -15.41 10.39 1.23
C LEU A 95 -16.03 11.79 1.06
N ARG A 96 -15.74 12.48 -0.04
CA ARG A 96 -16.34 13.79 -0.34
C ARG A 96 -17.85 13.68 -0.54
N GLY A 97 -18.32 12.69 -1.29
CA GLY A 97 -19.75 12.42 -1.49
C GLY A 97 -20.48 12.11 -0.18
N SER A 98 -19.84 11.37 0.73
CA SER A 98 -20.38 11.09 2.06
C SER A 98 -20.44 12.34 2.97
N CYS A 99 -19.49 13.27 2.86
CA CYS A 99 -19.56 14.55 3.58
C CYS A 99 -20.67 15.45 3.05
N SER A 100 -20.86 15.52 1.73
CA SER A 100 -21.93 16.35 1.13
C SER A 100 -23.34 15.88 1.50
N ILE A 101 -23.54 14.59 1.79
CA ILE A 101 -24.84 14.07 2.27
C ILE A 101 -25.12 14.47 3.73
N MET A 102 -24.09 14.56 4.58
CA MET A 102 -24.25 15.02 5.97
C MET A 102 -24.54 16.52 6.07
N GLU A 103 -23.91 17.36 5.25
CA GLU A 103 -24.19 18.81 5.24
C GLU A 103 -25.58 19.17 4.66
N ALA A 104 -26.10 18.36 3.72
CA ALA A 104 -27.46 18.53 3.21
C ALA A 104 -28.55 18.09 4.20
N GLY A 105 -28.20 17.25 5.19
CA GLY A 105 -29.12 16.76 6.23
C GLY A 105 -29.39 17.76 7.36
N ASP A 106 -28.44 18.64 7.67
CA ASP A 106 -28.59 19.64 8.74
C ASP A 106 -29.32 20.93 8.28
N SER A 107 -29.40 21.15 6.97
CA SER A 107 -30.01 22.37 6.40
C SER A 107 -31.54 22.35 6.40
N ASN A 108 -32.19 21.25 6.82
CA ASN A 108 -33.65 21.09 6.68
C ASN A 108 -34.44 21.14 8.01
N LYS A 109 -33.81 21.61 9.11
CA LYS A 109 -34.46 21.70 10.43
C LYS A 109 -34.81 23.13 10.90
N GLU A 110 -34.69 24.16 10.07
CA GLU A 110 -34.99 25.55 10.44
C GLU A 110 -36.10 26.23 9.61
N LYS A 111 -37.13 25.50 9.17
CA LYS A 111 -38.36 26.12 8.61
C LYS A 111 -39.67 25.53 9.10
N SER A 112 -39.72 25.11 10.37
CA SER A 112 -40.99 24.77 11.02
C SER A 112 -40.95 25.17 12.49
N ALA A 113 -41.09 26.47 12.75
CA ALA A 113 -41.59 27.04 13.99
C ALA A 113 -42.21 28.40 13.68
#